data_AF-A0A0C5BV65-F1
#
_entry.id   AF-A0A0C5BV65-F1
#
_cell.length_a   1.000
_cell.length_b   1.000
_cell.length_c   1.000
_cell.angle_alpha   90.00
_cell.angle_beta   90.00
_cell.angle_gamma   90.00
#
_symmetry.space_group_name_H-M   'P 1'
#
loop_
_entity.id
_entity.type
_entity.pdbx_description
1 polymer ?
#
loop_
_entity_poly.entity_id
_entity_poly.type
_entity_poly.pdbx_seq_one_letter_code
_entity_poly.pdbx_strand_id
1 'polypeptide(L)' 'MKARFPGKCIECGEAIKVGKEILKNSKEQWVHKACSDLEDELP' A
#
# COMPACT_ATOMS: atom_id res chain seq x y z
N MET A 1 -2.72 -8.27 -1.66
CA MET A 1 -4.20 -8.12 -1.67
C MET A 1 -4.56 -6.95 -2.58
N LYS A 2 -5.77 -6.88 -3.15
CA LYS A 2 -6.21 -5.70 -3.93
C LYS A 2 -7.18 -4.83 -3.11
N ALA A 3 -7.03 -3.51 -3.22
CA ALA A 3 -7.89 -2.53 -2.61
C ALA A 3 -9.30 -2.66 -3.16
N ARG A 4 -10.29 -2.86 -2.29
CA ARG A 4 -11.71 -2.91 -2.66
C ARG A 4 -12.46 -1.63 -2.26
N PHE A 5 -11.78 -0.75 -1.53
CA PHE A 5 -12.26 0.54 -1.07
C PHE A 5 -11.17 1.60 -1.30
N PRO A 6 -11.55 2.86 -1.54
CA PRO A 6 -10.61 3.95 -1.53
C PRO A 6 -10.05 4.13 -0.12
N GLY A 7 -8.73 4.27 -0.01
CA GLY A 7 -8.03 4.45 1.27
C GLY A 7 -6.92 5.49 1.14
N LYS A 8 -6.14 5.69 2.19
CA LYS A 8 -4.93 6.53 2.14
C LYS A 8 -3.73 5.65 2.50
N CYS A 9 -2.73 5.63 1.63
CA CYS A 9 -1.47 4.97 1.89
C CYS A 9 -0.66 5.84 2.85
N ILE A 10 -0.23 5.26 3.97
CA ILE A 10 0.57 5.98 4.96
C ILE A 10 2.06 6.08 4.58
N GLU A 11 2.53 5.22 3.68
CA GLU A 11 3.94 5.16 3.26
C GLU A 11 4.28 6.27 2.28
N CYS A 12 3.48 6.42 1.21
CA CYS A 12 3.66 7.48 0.22
C CYS A 12 2.72 8.68 0.42
N GLY A 13 1.75 8.58 1.32
CA GLY A 13 0.75 9.62 1.54
C GLY A 13 -0.35 9.71 0.46
N GLU A 14 -0.25 8.94 -0.63
CA GLU A 14 -1.21 8.95 -1.72
C GLU A 14 -2.53 8.24 -1.40
N ALA A 15 -3.58 8.57 -2.15
CA ALA A 15 -4.85 7.86 -2.10
C ALA A 15 -4.72 6.46 -2.73
N ILE A 16 -5.05 5.44 -1.94
CA ILE A 16 -5.25 4.08 -2.40
C ILE A 16 -6.49 4.06 -3.28
N LYS A 17 -6.31 3.77 -4.57
CA LYS A 17 -7.42 3.53 -5.49
C LYS A 17 -7.89 2.08 -5.43
N VAL A 18 -9.20 1.88 -5.57
CA VAL A 18 -9.79 0.55 -5.74
C VAL A 18 -9.16 -0.14 -6.94
N GLY A 19 -8.76 -1.40 -6.78
CA GLY A 19 -8.09 -2.21 -7.80
C GLY A 19 -6.56 -2.21 -7.74
N LYS A 20 -5.92 -1.27 -7.02
CA LYS A 20 -4.47 -1.29 -6.76
C LYS A 20 -4.13 -2.33 -5.71
N GLU A 21 -2.91 -2.88 -5.78
CA GLU A 21 -2.44 -3.78 -4.74
C GLU A 21 -2.13 -3.01 -3.45
N ILE A 22 -2.67 -3.52 -2.34
CA ILE A 22 -2.45 -3.02 -0.99
C ILE A 22 -2.04 -4.13 -0.03
N LEU A 23 -1.37 -3.72 1.02
CA LEU A 23 -0.97 -4.51 2.16
C LEU A 23 -1.42 -3.80 3.44
N LYS A 24 -1.58 -4.55 4.52
CA LYS A 24 -1.87 -4.01 5.86
C LYS A 24 -0.56 -4.08 6.64
N ASN A 25 -0.06 -2.95 7.13
CA ASN A 25 1.17 -2.92 7.92
C ASN A 25 0.92 -3.37 9.39
N SER A 26 1.97 -3.43 10.20
CA SER A 26 1.90 -3.80 11.63
C SER A 26 1.05 -2.86 12.50
N LYS A 27 0.70 -1.67 12.00
CA LYS A 27 -0.21 -0.72 12.65
C LYS A 27 -1.65 -0.85 12.17
N GLU A 28 -1.96 -1.94 11.46
CA GLU A 28 -3.26 -2.20 10.86
C GLU A 28 -3.67 -1.16 9.81
N GLN A 29 -2.71 -0.42 9.25
CA GLN A 29 -2.96 0.62 8.27
C GLN A 29 -2.72 0.08 6.85
N TRP A 30 -3.57 0.54 5.94
CA TRP A 30 -3.47 0.16 4.54
C TRP A 30 -2.37 0.95 3.84
N VAL A 31 -1.52 0.23 3.13
CA VAL A 31 -0.42 0.78 2.34
C VAL A 31 -0.44 0.14 0.97
N HIS A 32 0.09 0.80 -0.05
CA HIS A 32 0.27 0.10 -1.33
C HIS A 32 1.22 -1.07 -1.13
N LYS A 33 0.92 -2.19 -1.80
CA LYS A 33 1.84 -3.33 -1.79
C LYS A 33 3.19 -2.88 -2.32
N ALA A 34 3.23 -2.15 -3.43
CA ALA A 34 4.45 -1.55 -3.96
C ALA A 34 5.17 -0.60 -2.97
N CYS A 35 4.45 0.12 -2.10
CA CYS A 35 5.11 0.94 -1.08
C CYS A 35 5.73 0.08 0.04
N SER A 36 5.07 -1.02 0.39
CA SER A 36 5.61 -1.98 1.36
C SER A 36 6.68 -2.91 0.76
N ASP A 37 6.70 -3.07 -0.56
CA ASP A 37 7.63 -3.92 -1.32
C ASP A 37 8.84 -3.12 -1.81
N LEU A 38 8.76 -1.78 -1.76
CA LEU A 38 9.83 -0.84 -2.12
C LEU A 38 11.08 -0.93 -1.22
N GLU A 39 11.10 -1.85 -0.24
CA GLU A 39 12.31 -2.20 0.50
C GLU A 39 13.26 -3.15 -0.26
N ASP A 40 12.86 -3.77 -1.38
CA ASP A 40 13.69 -4.82 -2.02
C ASP A 40 13.64 -4.83 -3.57
N GLU A 41 14.06 -3.75 -4.23
CA GLU A 41 14.61 -3.87 -5.60
C GLU A 41 15.63 -2.78 -5.94
N LEU A 42 16.81 -2.85 -5.30
CA LEU A 42 18.05 -2.29 -5.84
C LEU A 42 19.15 -3.34 -5.65
N PRO A 43 19.63 -3.93 -6.75
CA PRO A 43 21.05 -3.73 -7.10
C PRO A 43 21.26 -3.11 -8.49
#